data_AF-A0A484U5A1-F1
#
_entry.id   AF-A0A484U5A1-F1
#
_cell.length_a   1.000
_cell.length_b   1.000
_cell.length_c   1.000
_cell.angle_alpha   90.00
_cell.angle_beta   90.00
_cell.angle_gamma   90.00
#
_symmetry.space_group_name_H-M   'P 1'
#
loop_
_entity.id
_entity.type
_entity.pdbx_description
1 polymer ?
#
loop_
_entity_poly.entity_id
_entity_poly.type
_entity_poly.pdbx_seq_one_letter_code
_entity_poly.pdbx_strand_id
1 'polypeptide(L)'
;MRLHDALQQYSEITGRSVLYDARQVAGLYSAPVQGVLDPDEALRKLISLSGLSPHFSGADAFMLKARPRGSGELSPLVAQAFHAQVQSRVTQALCDEPALEARTYHLTLLFTVGPERRIEGLRVHAQGRPELEAPVHARLDGLPIGMTAPTDLPQPLTLQLSGQDERVRQECAP
;
A
#
# COMPACT_ATOMS: atom_id res chain seq x y z
N MET A 1 23.60 16.26 -10.12
CA MET A 1 24.61 15.28 -9.65
C MET A 1 23.99 13.88 -9.73
N ARG A 2 24.78 12.82 -9.96
CA ARG A 2 24.24 11.45 -9.89
C ARG A 2 23.85 11.16 -8.44
N LEU A 3 22.75 10.44 -8.25
CA LEU A 3 22.21 10.19 -6.93
C LEU A 3 23.19 9.43 -6.02
N HIS A 4 23.96 8.49 -6.58
CA HIS A 4 25.02 7.78 -5.88
C HIS A 4 26.04 8.72 -5.23
N ASP A 5 26.64 9.61 -6.04
CA ASP A 5 27.65 10.58 -5.56
C ASP A 5 27.06 11.52 -4.51
N ALA A 6 25.81 11.93 -4.70
CA ALA A 6 25.09 12.81 -3.79
C ALA A 6 24.86 12.17 -2.41
N LEU A 7 24.48 10.88 -2.38
CA LEU A 7 24.24 10.13 -1.15
C LEU A 7 25.53 9.85 -0.40
N GLN A 8 26.62 9.60 -1.12
CA GLN A 8 27.94 9.45 -0.51
C GLN A 8 28.39 10.76 0.15
N GLN A 9 28.28 11.89 -0.56
CA GLN A 9 28.61 13.20 0.00
C GLN A 9 27.74 13.55 1.21
N TYR A 10 26.44 13.25 1.16
CA TYR A 10 25.54 13.42 2.30
C TYR A 10 26.00 12.58 3.52
N SER A 11 26.33 11.31 3.30
CA SER A 11 26.82 10.40 4.35
C SER A 11 28.10 10.91 5.02
N GLU A 12 29.04 11.43 4.22
CA GLU A 12 30.29 12.03 4.71
C GLU A 12 30.05 13.31 5.52
N ILE A 13 29.10 14.16 5.12
CA ILE A 13 28.79 15.41 5.81
C ILE A 13 28.03 15.17 7.12
N THR A 14 27.05 14.26 7.13
CA THR A 14 26.18 14.04 8.30
C THR A 14 26.66 12.92 9.21
N GLY A 15 27.66 12.14 8.80
CA GLY A 15 28.14 10.96 9.53
C GLY A 15 27.16 9.79 9.56
N ARG A 16 26.15 9.77 8.67
CA ARG A 16 25.07 8.79 8.68
C ARG A 16 25.32 7.68 7.67
N SER A 17 25.03 6.45 8.05
CA SER A 17 25.15 5.28 7.18
C SER A 17 23.91 5.14 6.30
N VAL A 18 24.14 5.01 4.99
CA VAL A 18 23.07 4.82 4.00
C VAL A 18 23.19 3.45 3.34
N LEU A 19 22.10 2.70 3.34
CA LEU A 19 21.99 1.40 2.68
C LEU A 19 21.04 1.50 1.49
N TYR A 20 21.48 1.08 0.32
CA TYR A 20 20.68 1.05 -0.91
C TYR A 20 21.25 0.04 -1.90
N ASP A 21 20.40 -0.43 -2.82
CA ASP A 21 20.86 -1.24 -3.95
C ASP A 21 21.41 -0.30 -5.05
N ALA A 22 22.65 -0.52 -5.48
CA ALA A 22 23.29 0.26 -6.53
C ALA A 22 22.48 0.25 -7.84
N ARG A 23 21.73 -0.84 -8.12
CA ARG A 23 20.86 -0.95 -9.29
C ARG A 23 19.63 -0.04 -9.19
N GLN A 24 19.17 0.27 -7.99
CA GLN A 24 18.01 1.16 -7.77
C GLN A 24 18.36 2.62 -7.97
N VAL A 25 19.61 3.02 -7.71
CA VAL A 25 20.07 4.41 -7.86
C VAL A 25 20.80 4.66 -9.19
N ALA A 26 21.06 3.61 -9.97
CA ALA A 26 21.74 3.70 -11.25
C ALA A 26 20.95 4.56 -12.24
N GLY A 27 21.58 5.59 -12.79
CA GLY A 27 20.96 6.52 -13.75
C GLY A 27 20.00 7.54 -13.12
N LEU A 28 19.82 7.55 -11.79
CA LEU A 28 19.03 8.55 -11.10
C LEU A 28 19.86 9.79 -10.77
N TYR A 29 19.19 10.94 -10.73
CA TYR A 29 19.78 12.23 -10.40
C TYR A 29 19.22 12.75 -9.09
N SER A 30 20.06 13.37 -8.27
CA SER A 30 19.62 14.02 -7.05
C SER A 30 19.03 15.40 -7.35
N ALA A 31 18.08 15.83 -6.53
CA ALA A 31 17.65 17.22 -6.51
C ALA A 31 18.73 18.10 -5.86
N PRO A 32 18.86 19.38 -6.27
CA PRO A 32 19.74 20.31 -5.59
C PRO A 32 19.24 20.57 -4.16
N VAL A 33 20.13 20.38 -3.18
CA VAL A 33 19.89 20.73 -1.78
C VAL A 33 20.84 21.87 -1.44
N GLN A 34 20.27 23.01 -1.04
CA GLN A 34 21.01 24.21 -0.69
C GLN A 34 20.36 24.84 0.55
N GLY A 35 21.19 25.33 1.47
CA GLY A 35 20.79 25.93 2.74
C GLY A 35 21.16 25.10 3.96
N VAL A 36 20.86 25.64 5.14
CA VAL A 36 20.99 24.94 6.42
C VAL A 36 19.68 24.18 6.64
N LEU A 37 19.73 22.86 6.54
CA LEU A 37 18.59 21.96 6.69
C LEU A 37 18.95 20.86 7.67
N ASP A 38 17.95 20.36 8.40
CA ASP A 38 18.14 19.15 9.20
C ASP A 38 18.53 17.98 8.29
N PRO A 39 19.38 17.04 8.75
CA PRO A 39 19.82 15.91 7.95
C PRO A 39 18.67 15.13 7.31
N ASP A 40 17.55 14.94 8.02
CA ASP A 40 16.38 14.22 7.51
C ASP A 40 15.66 14.98 6.40
N GLU A 41 15.55 16.30 6.55
CA GLU A 41 14.91 17.18 5.57
C GLU A 41 15.77 17.33 4.32
N ALA A 42 17.08 17.53 4.51
CA ALA A 42 18.07 17.54 3.44
C ALA A 42 18.01 16.25 2.62
N LEU A 43 17.96 15.08 3.28
CA LEU A 43 17.86 13.79 2.61
C LEU A 43 16.58 13.65 1.79
N ARG A 44 15.42 13.98 2.38
CA ARG A 44 14.12 13.94 1.68
C ARG A 44 14.13 14.84 0.44
N LYS A 45 14.74 16.02 0.54
CA LYS A 45 14.89 16.94 -0.59
C LYS A 45 15.83 16.37 -1.66
N LEU A 46 16.96 15.79 -1.26
CA LEU A 46 17.95 15.18 -2.14
C LEU A 46 17.35 14.08 -3.04
N ILE A 47 16.48 13.25 -2.48
CA ILE A 47 15.85 12.10 -3.16
C ILE A 47 14.45 12.40 -3.71
N SER A 48 14.00 13.66 -3.66
CA SER A 48 12.66 14.05 -4.10
C SER A 48 12.41 13.76 -5.60
N LEU A 49 13.44 13.91 -6.43
CA LEU A 49 13.37 13.68 -7.87
C LEU A 49 13.69 12.22 -8.27
N SER A 50 14.12 11.38 -7.34
CA SER A 50 14.53 10.00 -7.64
C SER A 50 13.41 8.98 -7.47
N GLY A 51 12.25 9.39 -6.93
CA GLY A 51 11.16 8.46 -6.64
C GLY A 51 11.53 7.45 -5.54
N LEU A 52 12.49 7.78 -4.68
CA LEU A 52 12.88 6.97 -3.52
C LEU A 52 12.32 7.59 -2.23
N SER A 53 12.19 6.75 -1.20
CA SER A 53 11.83 7.16 0.15
C SER A 53 12.86 6.64 1.16
N PRO A 54 13.22 7.45 2.18
CA PRO A 54 14.12 7.00 3.22
C PRO A 54 13.31 6.24 4.28
N HIS A 55 13.78 5.06 4.64
CA HIS A 55 13.26 4.24 5.72
C HIS A 55 14.31 4.19 6.83
N PHE A 56 14.05 4.88 7.93
CA PHE A 56 14.97 4.98 9.05
C PHE A 56 14.92 3.71 9.90
N SER A 57 16.06 3.08 10.13
CA SER A 57 16.20 1.88 10.96
C SER A 57 16.95 2.16 12.28
N GLY A 58 17.28 3.43 12.53
CA GLY A 58 17.94 3.94 13.74
C GLY A 58 18.27 5.43 13.58
N ALA A 59 18.96 6.03 14.56
CA ALA A 59 19.33 7.44 14.54
C ALA A 59 20.32 7.79 13.40
N ASP A 60 21.23 6.85 13.09
CA ASP A 60 22.34 7.05 12.16
C ASP A 60 22.31 6.11 10.94
N ALA A 61 21.24 5.32 10.79
CA ALA A 61 21.12 4.33 9.72
C ALA A 61 19.76 4.40 9.02
N PHE A 62 19.78 4.54 7.70
CA PHE A 62 18.58 4.54 6.88
C PHE A 62 18.77 3.74 5.59
N MET A 63 17.68 3.13 5.15
CA MET A 63 17.58 2.39 3.89
C MET A 63 16.77 3.19 2.87
N LEU A 64 17.24 3.27 1.64
CA LEU A 64 16.43 3.81 0.54
C LEU A 64 15.57 2.69 -0.06
N LYS A 65 14.27 2.96 -0.17
CA LYS A 65 13.31 2.07 -0.85
C LYS A 65 12.68 2.82 -2.01
N ALA A 66 12.40 2.11 -3.11
CA ALA A 66 11.57 2.64 -4.17
C ALA A 66 10.23 3.08 -3.59
N ARG A 67 9.86 4.34 -3.84
CA ARG A 67 8.57 4.84 -3.43
C ARG A 67 7.52 4.13 -4.29
N PRO A 68 6.50 3.47 -3.70
CA PRO A 68 5.38 2.98 -4.48
C PRO A 68 4.82 4.16 -5.28
N ARG A 69 4.62 3.99 -6.59
CA ARG A 69 3.95 5.02 -7.39
C ARG A 69 2.56 5.24 -6.80
N GLY A 70 2.28 6.46 -6.36
CA GLY A 70 1.09 6.81 -5.58
C GLY A 70 1.47 7.12 -4.12
N SER A 71 2.03 8.29 -3.91
CA SER A 71 2.58 8.72 -2.61
C SER A 71 2.64 10.24 -2.51
N GLY A 72 1.77 10.93 -3.24
CA GLY A 72 1.25 12.18 -2.73
C GLY A 72 0.72 11.92 -1.33
N GLU A 73 0.83 12.93 -0.48
CA GLU A 73 0.47 12.88 0.93
C GLU A 73 -1.05 12.61 1.04
N LEU A 74 -1.46 11.34 0.92
CA LEU A 74 -2.83 10.95 1.14
C LEU A 74 -3.16 11.37 2.55
N SER A 75 -4.19 12.20 2.68
CA SER A 75 -4.76 12.47 3.99
C SER A 75 -5.07 11.13 4.66
N PRO A 76 -4.52 10.86 5.86
CA PRO A 76 -4.79 9.62 6.58
C PRO A 76 -6.29 9.37 6.76
N LEU A 77 -7.10 10.43 6.83
CA LEU A 77 -8.56 10.35 6.92
C LEU A 77 -9.19 9.81 5.64
N VAL A 78 -8.71 10.23 4.46
CA VAL A 78 -9.22 9.76 3.16
C VAL A 78 -8.84 8.30 2.93
N ALA A 79 -7.61 7.92 3.27
CA ALA A 79 -7.16 6.53 3.19
C ALA A 79 -8.00 5.63 4.12
N GLN A 80 -8.20 6.04 5.38
CA GLN A 80 -9.04 5.30 6.33
C GLN A 80 -10.49 5.16 5.86
N ALA A 81 -11.10 6.25 5.37
CA ALA A 81 -12.45 6.23 4.84
C ALA A 81 -12.57 5.29 3.62
N PHE A 82 -11.56 5.28 2.74
CA PHE A 82 -11.51 4.36 1.60
C PHE A 82 -11.39 2.90 2.01
N HIS A 83 -10.50 2.59 2.95
CA HIS A 83 -10.35 1.24 3.48
C HIS A 83 -11.64 0.76 4.16
N ALA A 84 -12.30 1.61 4.96
CA ALA A 84 -13.56 1.29 5.60
C ALA A 84 -14.69 1.04 4.59
N GLN A 85 -14.81 1.88 3.56
CA GLN A 85 -15.80 1.71 2.49
C GLN A 85 -15.60 0.39 1.75
N VAL A 86 -14.36 0.09 1.37
CA VAL A 86 -14.01 -1.15 0.67
C VAL A 86 -14.30 -2.37 1.55
N GLN A 87 -13.85 -2.35 2.81
CA GLN A 87 -14.10 -3.43 3.76
C GLN A 87 -15.60 -3.68 3.92
N SER A 88 -16.39 -2.62 4.12
CA SER A 88 -17.83 -2.76 4.33
C SER A 88 -18.57 -3.30 3.12
N ARG A 89 -18.27 -2.78 1.92
CA ARG A 89 -18.89 -3.26 0.67
C ARG A 89 -18.58 -4.72 0.38
N VAL A 90 -17.34 -5.13 0.60
CA VAL A 90 -16.91 -6.52 0.40
C VAL A 90 -17.58 -7.43 1.42
N THR A 91 -17.57 -7.06 2.70
CA THR A 91 -18.23 -7.83 3.77
C THR A 91 -19.72 -8.00 3.47
N GLN A 92 -20.44 -6.92 3.15
CA GLN A 92 -21.87 -6.95 2.80
C GLN A 92 -22.16 -7.86 1.60
N ALA A 93 -21.35 -7.77 0.54
CA ALA A 93 -21.52 -8.62 -0.64
C ALA A 93 -21.32 -10.12 -0.34
N LEU A 94 -20.59 -10.45 0.72
CA LEU A 94 -20.30 -11.82 1.15
C LEU A 94 -21.22 -12.32 2.26
N CYS A 95 -22.07 -11.48 2.86
CA CYS A 95 -22.95 -11.90 3.95
C CYS A 95 -23.99 -12.95 3.52
N ASP A 96 -24.45 -12.88 2.27
CA ASP A 96 -25.42 -13.82 1.69
C ASP A 96 -24.76 -15.02 0.99
N GLU A 97 -23.44 -15.19 1.11
CA GLU A 97 -22.70 -16.25 0.42
C GLU A 97 -22.72 -17.56 1.23
N PRO A 98 -23.42 -18.63 0.78
CA PRO A 98 -23.58 -19.86 1.56
C PRO A 98 -22.26 -20.55 1.90
N ALA A 99 -21.27 -20.42 1.00
CA ALA A 99 -19.93 -20.99 1.20
C ALA A 99 -19.20 -20.41 2.43
N LEU A 100 -19.60 -19.22 2.89
CA LEU A 100 -18.99 -18.49 4.00
C LEU A 100 -19.80 -18.58 5.31
N GLU A 101 -20.93 -19.31 5.33
CA GLU A 101 -21.79 -19.48 6.52
C GLU A 101 -21.02 -20.03 7.74
N ALA A 102 -20.08 -20.94 7.50
CA ALA A 102 -19.31 -21.58 8.57
C ALA A 102 -18.39 -20.61 9.33
N ARG A 103 -18.23 -19.35 8.86
CA ARG A 103 -17.45 -18.26 9.48
C ARG A 103 -16.03 -18.66 9.94
N THR A 104 -15.48 -19.70 9.31
CA THR A 104 -14.19 -20.32 9.61
C THR A 104 -13.34 -20.32 8.35
N TYR A 105 -13.02 -19.12 7.88
CA TYR A 105 -12.24 -18.89 6.68
C TYR A 105 -11.25 -17.76 6.90
N HIS A 106 -10.12 -17.82 6.19
CA HIS A 106 -9.17 -16.74 6.05
C HIS A 106 -8.93 -16.54 4.55
N LEU A 107 -9.36 -15.38 4.05
CA LEU A 107 -9.27 -15.02 2.64
C LEU A 107 -8.32 -13.85 2.48
N THR A 108 -7.46 -13.91 1.47
CA THR A 108 -6.66 -12.77 1.01
C THR A 108 -7.15 -12.39 -0.37
N LEU A 109 -7.62 -11.15 -0.49
CA LEU A 109 -8.14 -10.57 -1.73
C LEU A 109 -7.12 -9.57 -2.24
N LEU A 110 -6.70 -9.71 -3.49
CA LEU A 110 -5.87 -8.73 -4.18
C LEU A 110 -6.64 -8.17 -5.37
N PHE A 111 -6.83 -6.86 -5.41
CA PHE A 111 -7.58 -6.22 -6.49
C PHE A 111 -7.19 -4.76 -6.68
N THR A 112 -7.68 -4.17 -7.75
CA THR A 112 -7.61 -2.74 -8.02
C THR A 112 -9.02 -2.16 -8.02
N VAL A 113 -9.16 -0.86 -7.77
CA VAL A 113 -10.44 -0.17 -7.94
C VAL A 113 -10.30 0.77 -9.11
N GLY A 114 -10.96 0.43 -10.21
CA GLY A 114 -10.89 1.18 -11.46
C GLY A 114 -11.62 2.52 -11.41
N PRO A 115 -11.50 3.33 -12.48
CA PRO A 115 -12.14 4.63 -12.57
C PRO A 115 -13.67 4.56 -12.49
N GLU A 116 -14.27 3.41 -12.84
CA GLU A 116 -15.71 3.15 -12.69
C GLU A 116 -16.15 2.87 -11.24
N ARG A 117 -15.22 2.95 -10.27
CA ARG A 117 -15.45 2.66 -8.84
C ARG A 117 -15.85 1.20 -8.61
N ARG A 118 -15.29 0.29 -9.41
CA ARG A 118 -15.52 -1.15 -9.38
C ARG A 118 -14.23 -1.91 -9.09
N ILE A 119 -14.36 -3.09 -8.51
CA ILE A 119 -13.26 -4.04 -8.35
C ILE A 119 -12.82 -4.54 -9.73
N GLU A 120 -11.52 -4.48 -10.00
CA GLU A 120 -10.88 -4.95 -11.23
C GLU A 120 -9.66 -5.83 -10.88
N GLY A 121 -9.43 -6.87 -11.69
CA GLY A 121 -8.27 -7.75 -11.54
C GLY A 121 -8.27 -8.53 -10.22
N LEU A 122 -9.46 -8.94 -9.76
CA LEU A 122 -9.62 -9.65 -8.49
C LEU A 122 -8.87 -10.97 -8.50
N ARG A 123 -8.12 -11.21 -7.42
CA ARG A 123 -7.51 -12.49 -7.08
C ARG A 123 -7.90 -12.84 -5.66
N VAL A 124 -8.42 -14.05 -5.49
CA VAL A 124 -8.84 -14.57 -4.20
C VAL A 124 -7.91 -15.71 -3.84
N HIS A 125 -7.44 -15.71 -2.59
CA HIS A 125 -6.69 -16.82 -2.03
C HIS A 125 -7.31 -17.24 -0.70
N ALA A 126 -7.71 -18.51 -0.59
CA ALA A 126 -8.32 -19.07 0.61
C ALA A 126 -7.34 -20.00 1.32
N GLN A 127 -7.09 -19.72 2.59
CA GLN A 127 -6.17 -20.54 3.38
C GLN A 127 -6.83 -21.86 3.77
N GLY A 128 -6.32 -22.97 3.25
CA GLY A 128 -6.76 -24.33 3.58
C GLY A 128 -8.16 -24.73 3.08
N ARG A 129 -8.82 -23.85 2.31
CA ARG A 129 -10.20 -23.98 1.82
C ARG A 129 -10.34 -23.45 0.37
N PRO A 130 -9.58 -23.97 -0.61
CA PRO A 130 -9.55 -23.44 -1.98
C PRO A 130 -10.93 -23.46 -2.67
N GLU A 131 -11.85 -24.32 -2.23
CA GLU A 131 -13.24 -24.37 -2.72
C GLU A 131 -14.01 -23.07 -2.50
N LEU A 132 -13.57 -22.20 -1.58
CA LEU A 132 -14.16 -20.88 -1.34
C LEU A 132 -13.71 -19.82 -2.36
N GLU A 133 -12.60 -20.04 -3.07
CA GLU A 133 -12.01 -19.02 -3.95
C GLU A 133 -12.94 -18.69 -5.12
N ALA A 134 -13.51 -19.70 -5.78
CA ALA A 134 -14.38 -19.50 -6.95
C ALA A 134 -15.73 -18.81 -6.61
N PRO A 135 -16.48 -19.23 -5.57
CA PRO A 135 -17.69 -18.51 -5.15
C PRO A 135 -17.41 -17.06 -4.75
N VAL A 136 -16.35 -16.82 -3.97
CA VAL A 136 -15.97 -15.46 -3.53
C VAL A 136 -15.56 -14.61 -4.73
N HIS A 137 -14.77 -15.15 -5.66
CA HIS A 137 -14.40 -14.44 -6.88
C HIS A 137 -15.64 -14.05 -7.68
N ALA A 138 -16.58 -14.99 -7.90
CA ALA A 138 -17.79 -14.72 -8.66
C ALA A 138 -18.68 -13.64 -8.03
N ARG A 139 -18.68 -13.50 -6.69
CA ARG A 139 -19.44 -12.46 -5.99
C ARG A 139 -18.80 -11.08 -6.00
N LEU A 140 -17.47 -11.02 -5.95
CA LEU A 140 -16.74 -9.76 -5.78
C LEU A 140 -16.23 -9.17 -7.09
N ASP A 141 -16.11 -9.97 -8.14
CA ASP A 141 -15.65 -9.48 -9.44
C ASP A 141 -16.61 -8.42 -10.00
N GLY A 142 -16.07 -7.26 -10.35
CA GLY A 142 -16.86 -6.11 -10.81
C GLY A 142 -17.74 -5.43 -9.75
N LEU A 143 -17.58 -5.77 -8.45
CA LEU A 143 -18.36 -5.19 -7.36
C LEU A 143 -18.17 -3.66 -7.28
N PRO A 144 -19.25 -2.86 -7.23
CA PRO A 144 -19.15 -1.42 -7.06
C PRO A 144 -18.78 -1.05 -5.61
N ILE A 145 -17.61 -0.42 -5.44
CA ILE A 145 -17.16 0.14 -4.16
C ILE A 145 -17.87 1.47 -3.87
N GLY A 146 -18.29 2.18 -4.93
CA GLY A 146 -19.00 3.46 -4.82
C GLY A 146 -18.09 4.67 -4.53
N MET A 147 -16.79 4.44 -4.31
CA MET A 147 -15.79 5.49 -4.12
C MET A 147 -14.60 5.27 -5.05
N THR A 148 -14.03 6.35 -5.56
CA THR A 148 -12.82 6.31 -6.39
C THR A 148 -11.60 6.01 -5.52
N ALA A 149 -10.72 5.11 -5.99
CA ALA A 149 -9.42 4.93 -5.37
C ALA A 149 -8.65 6.26 -5.39
N PRO A 150 -8.13 6.71 -4.25
CA PRO A 150 -7.21 7.82 -4.22
C PRO A 150 -6.00 7.52 -5.12
N THR A 151 -5.59 8.49 -5.93
CA THR A 151 -4.50 8.34 -6.90
C THR A 151 -3.17 7.98 -6.24
N ASP A 152 -3.02 8.36 -4.97
CA ASP A 152 -1.84 8.12 -4.16
C ASP A 152 -1.94 6.87 -3.27
N LEU A 153 -2.90 5.97 -3.55
CA LEU A 153 -3.03 4.71 -2.82
C LEU A 153 -2.19 3.62 -3.51
N PRO A 154 -1.35 2.87 -2.78
CA PRO A 154 -0.58 1.80 -3.37
C PRO A 154 -1.51 0.71 -3.90
N GLN A 155 -1.45 0.45 -5.20
CA GLN A 155 -2.19 -0.60 -5.87
C GLN A 155 -1.24 -1.73 -6.31
N PRO A 156 -1.68 -3.01 -6.33
CA PRO A 156 -3.02 -3.48 -5.98
C PRO A 156 -3.28 -3.46 -4.46
N LEU A 157 -4.54 -3.29 -4.11
CA LEU A 157 -5.02 -3.36 -2.74
C LEU A 157 -5.01 -4.80 -2.26
N THR A 158 -4.61 -5.00 -1.01
CA THR A 158 -4.70 -6.29 -0.33
C THR A 158 -5.68 -6.17 0.83
N LEU A 159 -6.74 -6.97 0.81
CA LEU A 159 -7.72 -7.07 1.89
C LEU A 159 -7.68 -8.48 2.47
N GLN A 160 -7.50 -8.57 3.78
CA GLN A 160 -7.61 -9.83 4.50
C GLN A 160 -8.96 -9.90 5.20
N LEU A 161 -9.65 -11.01 5.04
CA LEU A 161 -10.94 -11.27 5.68
C LEU A 161 -10.85 -12.56 6.48
N SER A 162 -11.32 -12.49 7.72
CA SER A 162 -11.51 -13.66 8.57
C SER A 162 -12.96 -13.74 9.00
N GLY A 163 -13.57 -14.92 8.89
CA GLY A 163 -14.96 -15.13 9.33
C GLY A 163 -15.15 -14.95 10.85
N GLN A 164 -14.05 -14.94 11.62
CA GLN A 164 -14.06 -14.70 13.06
C GLN A 164 -13.98 -13.21 13.44
N ASP A 165 -13.75 -12.32 12.46
CA ASP A 165 -13.64 -10.88 12.70
C ASP A 165 -14.98 -10.31 13.22
N GLU A 166 -14.92 -9.56 14.32
CA GLU A 166 -16.11 -8.95 14.92
C GLU A 166 -16.82 -7.98 13.97
N ARG A 167 -16.10 -7.32 13.06
CA ARG A 167 -16.69 -6.43 12.06
C ARG A 167 -17.52 -7.20 11.04
N VAL A 168 -16.98 -8.32 10.54
CA VAL A 168 -17.73 -9.25 9.67
C VAL A 168 -18.97 -9.79 10.39
N ARG A 169 -18.90 -9.97 11.71
CA ARG A 169 -20.07 -10.35 12.52
C ARG A 169 -21.10 -9.22 12.63
N GLN A 170 -20.67 -7.99 12.88
CA GLN A 170 -21.55 -6.82 13.04
C GLN A 170 -22.21 -6.41 11.71
N GLU A 171 -21.49 -6.49 10.61
CA GLU A 171 -21.99 -6.08 9.29
C GLU A 171 -22.86 -7.14 8.61
N CYS A 172 -22.72 -8.41 8.99
CA CYS A 172 -23.61 -9.50 8.58
C CYS A 172 -24.66 -9.85 9.65
N ALA A 173 -24.87 -8.98 10.65
CA ALA A 173 -25.98 -9.13 11.59
C ALA A 173 -27.28 -8.64 10.90
N PRO A 174 -28.40 -9.34 11.07
CA PRO A 174 -29.70 -8.94 10.52
C PRO A 174 -30.28 -7.70 11.18
#